data_AF-S7PKC4-F1
#
_entry.id   AF-S7PKC4-F1
#
_cell.length_a   1.000
_cell.length_b   1.000
_cell.length_c   1.000
_cell.angle_alpha   90.00
_cell.angle_beta   90.00
_cell.angle_gamma   90.00
#
_symmetry.space_group_name_H-M   'P 1'
#
loop_
_entity.id
_entity.type
_entity.pdbx_description
1 polymer ?
#
loop_
_entity_poly.entity_id
_entity_poly.type
_entity_poly.pdbx_seq_one_letter_code
_entity_poly.pdbx_strand_id
1 'polypeptide(L)'
;MLRKLDIKSEDDVKSLSRVMAHVFSDGVTNWGRIVTLISFGAFVAKHLKSINQESCIDPLAESITDVLVRTKRDWLVKQRGWDGFVEFFHVEDLEGGIRNVLLAFAGVAGVGAGLAYLIR
;
A
#
# COMPACT_ATOMS: atom_id res chain seq x y z
N MET A 1 -14.20 -11.26 11.65
CA MET A 1 -13.87 -9.88 12.06
C MET A 1 -15.11 -9.01 12.08
N LEU A 2 -15.73 -8.63 10.95
CA LEU A 2 -16.94 -7.77 10.91
C LEU A 2 -18.11 -8.27 11.78
N ARG A 3 -18.46 -9.57 11.71
CA ARG A 3 -19.52 -10.17 12.53
C ARG A 3 -19.30 -10.06 14.05
N LYS A 4 -18.06 -9.87 14.51
CA LYS A 4 -17.73 -9.64 15.92
C LYS A 4 -17.84 -8.17 16.33
N LEU A 5 -17.82 -7.25 15.36
CA LEU A 5 -17.80 -5.80 15.59
C LEU A 5 -19.19 -5.16 15.47
N ASP A 6 -20.20 -5.89 14.98
CA ASP A 6 -21.62 -5.50 14.91
C ASP A 6 -21.87 -4.02 14.51
N ILE A 7 -21.15 -3.55 13.49
CA ILE A 7 -21.17 -2.15 13.07
C ILE A 7 -22.52 -1.85 12.42
N LYS A 8 -23.33 -1.05 13.12
CA LYS A 8 -24.70 -0.68 12.73
C LYS A 8 -24.91 0.84 12.64
N SER A 9 -24.04 1.61 13.30
CA SER A 9 -24.21 3.05 13.49
C SER A 9 -22.87 3.82 13.45
N GLU A 10 -22.96 5.14 13.38
CA GLU A 10 -21.80 6.05 13.47
C GLU A 10 -21.03 5.89 14.79
N ASP A 11 -21.71 5.61 15.90
CA ASP A 11 -21.05 5.41 17.20
C ASP A 11 -20.21 4.13 17.23
N ASP A 12 -20.60 3.10 16.47
CA ASP A 12 -19.79 1.90 16.28
C ASP A 12 -18.53 2.20 15.46
N VAL A 13 -18.59 3.15 14.52
CA VAL A 13 -17.43 3.63 13.76
C VAL A 13 -16.45 4.37 14.67
N LYS A 14 -16.93 5.16 15.64
CA LYS A 14 -16.07 5.78 16.67
C LYS A 14 -15.40 4.74 17.57
N SER A 15 -16.08 3.64 17.88
CA SER A 15 -15.48 2.53 18.62
C SER A 15 -14.34 1.86 17.85
N LEU A 16 -14.40 1.89 16.51
CA LEU A 16 -13.36 1.38 15.63
C LEU A 16 -12.02 2.09 15.87
N SER A 17 -12.01 3.40 16.18
CA SER A 17 -10.78 4.15 16.49
C SER A 17 -9.95 3.52 17.60
N ARG A 18 -10.59 2.93 18.61
CA ARG A 18 -9.90 2.21 19.68
C ARG A 18 -9.24 0.93 19.16
N VAL A 19 -9.93 0.20 18.29
CA VAL A 19 -9.39 -1.01 17.64
C VAL A 19 -8.20 -0.64 16.75
N MET A 20 -8.31 0.46 16.00
CA MET A 20 -7.24 0.96 15.13
C MET A 20 -6.00 1.39 15.92
N ALA A 21 -6.17 2.06 17.06
CA ALA A 21 -5.06 2.38 17.96
C ALA A 21 -4.38 1.11 18.52
N HIS A 22 -5.15 0.05 18.77
CA HIS A 22 -4.63 -1.20 19.30
C HIS A 22 -3.70 -1.94 18.32
N VAL A 23 -3.91 -1.78 17.00
CA VAL A 23 -3.03 -2.36 15.95
C VAL A 23 -1.57 -1.92 16.09
N PHE A 24 -1.33 -0.76 16.70
CA PHE A 24 0.02 -0.19 16.89
C PHE A 24 0.44 -0.10 18.36
N SER A 25 -0.27 -0.78 19.26
CA SER A 25 -0.06 -0.69 20.71
C SER A 25 1.25 -1.32 21.19
N ASP A 26 1.83 -2.23 20.42
CA ASP A 26 3.13 -2.86 20.68
C ASP A 26 4.33 -1.99 20.26
N GLY A 27 4.09 -0.76 19.82
CA GLY A 27 5.11 0.19 19.40
C GLY A 27 5.70 -0.08 18.01
N VAL A 28 5.35 -1.19 17.36
CA VAL A 28 5.88 -1.54 16.04
C VAL A 28 5.05 -0.88 14.94
N THR A 29 5.72 -0.31 13.94
CA THR A 29 5.06 0.29 12.77
C THR A 29 5.79 -0.14 11.50
N ASN A 30 5.03 -0.66 10.53
CA ASN A 30 5.50 -1.06 9.22
C ASN A 30 4.37 -0.89 8.19
N TRP A 31 4.74 -0.89 6.91
CA TRP A 31 3.79 -0.70 5.82
C TRP A 31 2.70 -1.77 5.77
N GLY A 32 3.01 -3.03 6.10
CA GLY A 32 2.02 -4.11 6.16
C GLY A 32 0.89 -3.83 7.14
N ARG A 33 1.19 -3.27 8.32
CA ARG A 33 0.15 -2.86 9.30
C ARG A 33 -0.68 -1.67 8.84
N ILE A 34 -0.04 -0.68 8.20
CA ILE A 34 -0.74 0.47 7.63
C ILE A 34 -1.72 0.03 6.54
N VAL A 35 -1.27 -0.84 5.61
CA VAL A 35 -2.12 -1.43 4.58
C VAL A 35 -3.25 -2.23 5.20
N THR A 36 -2.95 -3.09 6.18
CA THR A 36 -3.98 -3.90 6.86
C THR A 36 -5.06 -3.02 7.47
N LEU A 37 -4.68 -1.92 8.11
CA LEU A 37 -5.62 -0.96 8.69
C LEU A 37 -6.52 -0.31 7.61
N ILE A 38 -5.93 0.18 6.52
CA ILE A 38 -6.66 0.83 5.43
C ILE A 38 -7.58 -0.17 4.71
N SER A 39 -7.09 -1.39 4.43
CA SER A 39 -7.88 -2.46 3.82
C SER A 39 -9.04 -2.89 4.72
N PHE A 40 -8.83 -2.94 6.04
CA PHE A 40 -9.91 -3.18 6.99
C PHE A 40 -10.93 -2.04 6.98
N GLY A 41 -10.48 -0.79 6.94
CA GLY A 41 -11.34 0.38 6.74
C GLY A 41 -12.20 0.29 5.48
N ALA A 42 -11.60 -0.06 4.33
CA ALA A 42 -12.32 -0.27 3.07
C ALA A 42 -13.35 -1.40 3.17
N PHE A 43 -13.02 -2.49 3.88
CA PHE A 43 -13.96 -3.57 4.15
C PHE A 43 -15.16 -3.13 5.00
N VAL A 44 -14.93 -2.28 6.01
CA VAL A 44 -16.00 -1.65 6.81
C VAL A 44 -16.83 -0.68 5.97
N ALA A 45 -16.21 0.16 5.14
CA ALA A 45 -16.91 1.09 4.25
C ALA A 45 -17.86 0.35 3.29
N LYS A 46 -17.43 -0.79 2.73
CA LYS A 46 -18.29 -1.66 1.90
C LYS A 46 -19.50 -2.19 2.68
N HIS A 47 -19.31 -2.56 3.95
CA HIS A 47 -20.40 -3.00 4.82
C HIS A 47 -21.37 -1.86 5.13
N LEU A 48 -20.87 -0.67 5.50
CA LEU A 48 -21.68 0.53 5.74
C LEU A 48 -22.56 0.87 4.52
N LYS A 49 -21.98 0.79 3.32
CA LYS A 49 -22.73 0.95 2.07
C LYS A 49 -23.85 -0.09 1.92
N SER A 50 -23.59 -1.36 2.25
CA SER A 50 -24.60 -2.43 2.16
C SER A 50 -25.79 -2.26 3.13
N ILE A 51 -25.59 -1.52 4.22
CA ILE A 51 -26.64 -1.20 5.21
C ILE A 51 -27.16 0.25 5.07
N ASN A 52 -26.90 0.90 3.93
CA ASN A 52 -27.36 2.25 3.60
C ASN A 52 -26.89 3.35 4.58
N GLN A 53 -25.69 3.19 5.15
CA GLN A 53 -25.01 4.11 6.07
C GLN A 53 -23.80 4.79 5.39
N GLU A 54 -23.94 5.19 4.12
CA GLU A 54 -22.83 5.79 3.36
C GLU A 54 -22.31 7.10 3.98
N SER A 55 -23.14 7.83 4.73
CA SER A 55 -22.74 9.03 5.48
C SER A 55 -21.67 8.78 6.54
N CYS A 56 -21.48 7.53 6.97
CA CYS A 56 -20.45 7.16 7.95
C CYS A 56 -19.08 6.85 7.32
N ILE A 57 -18.97 6.82 5.98
CA ILE A 57 -17.73 6.46 5.28
C ILE A 57 -16.68 7.57 5.40
N ASP A 58 -17.08 8.84 5.24
CA ASP A 58 -16.15 9.96 5.38
C ASP A 58 -15.61 10.08 6.83
N PRO A 59 -16.47 10.02 7.88
CA PRO A 59 -15.99 9.94 9.27
C PRO A 59 -15.04 8.77 9.54
N LEU A 60 -15.28 7.61 8.91
CA LEU A 60 -14.38 6.45 9.03
C LEU A 60 -13.01 6.75 8.40
N ALA A 61 -12.98 7.35 7.22
CA ALA A 61 -11.74 7.72 6.54
C ALA A 61 -10.95 8.78 7.31
N GLU A 62 -11.64 9.79 7.84
CA GLU A 62 -11.04 10.80 8.72
C GLU A 62 -10.44 10.15 9.97
N SER A 63 -11.18 9.25 10.63
CA SER A 63 -10.74 8.54 11.83
C SER A 63 -9.48 7.69 11.58
N ILE A 64 -9.42 6.95 10.46
CA ILE A 64 -8.22 6.20 10.05
C ILE A 64 -7.04 7.15 9.84
N THR A 65 -7.29 8.24 9.13
CA THR A 65 -6.26 9.24 8.79
C THR A 65 -5.73 9.92 10.06
N ASP A 66 -6.61 10.27 10.99
CA ASP A 66 -6.24 10.88 12.26
C ASP A 66 -5.35 9.95 13.10
N VAL A 67 -5.69 8.65 13.18
CA VAL A 67 -4.84 7.67 13.87
C VAL A 67 -3.46 7.61 13.25
N LEU A 68 -3.36 7.51 11.92
CA LEU A 68 -2.08 7.42 11.22
C LEU A 68 -1.26 8.71 11.34
N VAL A 69 -1.85 9.86 11.06
CA VAL A 69 -1.15 11.15 10.99
C VAL A 69 -0.84 11.71 12.37
N ARG A 70 -1.65 11.46 13.41
CA ARG A 70 -1.35 11.96 14.76
C ARG A 70 -0.36 11.08 15.50
N THR A 71 -0.44 9.75 15.33
CA THR A 71 0.39 8.82 16.12
C THR A 71 1.63 8.32 15.39
N LYS A 72 1.63 8.33 14.05
CA LYS A 72 2.71 7.76 13.21
C LYS A 72 3.36 8.77 12.26
N ARG A 73 3.14 10.08 12.47
CA ARG A 73 3.74 11.15 11.65
C ARG A 73 5.24 10.97 11.44
N ASP A 74 6.00 10.87 12.54
CA ASP A 74 7.47 10.84 12.48
C ASP A 74 7.96 9.59 11.73
N TRP A 75 7.27 8.47 11.92
CA TRP A 75 7.54 7.24 11.18
C TRP A 75 7.27 7.42 9.69
N LEU A 76 6.11 7.98 9.31
CA LEU A 76 5.76 8.25 7.91
C LEU A 76 6.78 9.17 7.25
N VAL A 77 7.19 10.26 7.92
CA VAL A 77 8.22 11.18 7.43
C VAL A 77 9.56 10.46 7.24
N LYS A 78 9.98 9.65 8.22
CA LYS A 78 11.20 8.84 8.12
C LYS A 78 11.18 7.86 6.95
N GLN A 79 10.00 7.38 6.57
CA GLN A 79 9.80 6.49 5.42
C GLN A 79 9.51 7.23 4.10
N ARG A 80 9.82 8.54 3.99
CA ARG A 80 9.55 9.35 2.79
C ARG A 80 8.06 9.41 2.41
N GLY A 81 7.17 9.33 3.39
CA GLY A 81 5.72 9.42 3.19
C GLY A 81 5.19 8.37 2.21
N TRP A 82 4.26 8.78 1.35
CA TRP A 82 3.65 7.89 0.37
C TRP A 82 4.59 7.52 -0.79
N ASP A 83 5.64 8.30 -1.06
CA ASP A 83 6.65 7.93 -2.05
C ASP A 83 7.39 6.66 -1.62
N GLY A 84 7.80 6.58 -0.34
CA GLY A 84 8.42 5.38 0.19
C GLY A 84 7.46 4.20 0.35
N PHE A 85 6.15 4.44 0.46
CA PHE A 85 5.15 3.37 0.36
C PHE A 85 5.13 2.75 -1.05
N VAL A 86 5.09 3.60 -2.09
CA VAL A 86 5.12 3.14 -3.49
C VAL A 86 6.41 2.40 -3.79
N GLU A 87 7.55 2.91 -3.33
CA GLU A 87 8.85 2.26 -3.46
C GLU A 87 8.89 0.90 -2.75
N PHE A 88 8.35 0.80 -1.52
CA PHE A 88 8.34 -0.43 -0.75
C PHE A 88 7.53 -1.56 -1.40
N PHE A 89 6.41 -1.22 -2.05
CA PHE A 89 5.57 -2.20 -2.76
C PHE A 89 5.84 -2.26 -4.26
N HIS A 90 6.88 -1.58 -4.73
CA HIS A 90 7.29 -1.68 -6.12
C HIS A 90 7.76 -3.10 -6.42
N VAL A 91 7.15 -3.72 -7.42
CA VAL A 91 7.62 -4.99 -7.97
C VAL A 91 8.32 -4.64 -9.27
N GLU A 92 9.62 -4.92 -9.36
CA GLU A 92 10.35 -4.73 -10.62
C GLU A 92 9.75 -5.65 -11.69
N ASP A 93 9.48 -5.08 -12.87
CA ASP A 93 9.15 -5.85 -14.06
C ASP A 93 10.40 -6.63 -14.51
N LEU A 94 10.54 -7.84 -13.98
CA LEU A 94 11.62 -8.77 -14.33
C LEU A 94 11.70 -8.98 -15.86
N GLU A 95 10.55 -8.92 -16.53
CA GLU A 95 10.44 -9.05 -17.99
C GLU A 95 11.07 -7.87 -18.74
N GLY A 96 10.95 -6.65 -18.21
CA GLY A 96 11.63 -5.46 -18.74
C GLY A 96 13.15 -5.52 -18.53
N GLY A 97 13.59 -6.01 -17.38
CA GLY A 97 15.01 -6.21 -17.06
C GLY A 97 15.67 -7.25 -17.96
N ILE A 98 15.06 -8.43 -18.10
CA ILE A 98 15.57 -9.51 -18.98
C ILE A 98 15.58 -9.05 -20.44
N ARG A 99 14.54 -8.35 -20.91
CA ARG A 99 14.51 -7.80 -22.27
C ARG A 99 15.65 -6.83 -22.53
N ASN A 100 15.94 -5.91 -21.62
CA ASN A 100 17.03 -4.95 -21.77
C ASN A 100 18.40 -5.64 -21.79
N VAL A 101 18.59 -6.65 -20.94
CA VAL A 101 19.81 -7.48 -20.93
C VAL A 101 19.98 -8.24 -22.25
N LEU A 102 18.93 -8.92 -22.72
CA LEU A 102 18.94 -9.65 -23.99
C LEU A 102 19.22 -8.73 -25.18
N LEU A 103 18.58 -7.55 -25.22
CA LEU A 103 18.82 -6.55 -26.27
C LEU A 103 20.28 -6.05 -26.24
N ALA A 104 20.86 -5.81 -25.06
CA ALA A 104 22.26 -5.42 -24.93
C ALA A 104 23.21 -6.51 -25.46
N PHE A 105 22.97 -7.78 -25.12
CA PHE A 105 23.76 -8.90 -25.63
C PHE A 105 23.62 -9.07 -27.15
N ALA A 106 22.40 -8.96 -27.69
CA ALA A 106 22.16 -9.01 -29.13
C ALA A 106 22.87 -7.87 -29.88
N GLY A 107 22.86 -6.65 -29.31
CA GLY A 107 23.58 -5.51 -29.86
C GLY A 107 25.10 -5.73 -29.93
N VAL A 108 25.70 -6.26 -28.86
CA VAL A 108 27.14 -6.55 -28.81
C VAL A 108 27.52 -7.65 -29.82
N ALA A 109 26.74 -8.73 -29.89
CA ALA A 109 26.98 -9.82 -30.84
C ALA A 109 26.82 -9.37 -32.31
N GLY A 110 25.83 -8.54 -32.60
CA GLY A 110 25.59 -8.00 -33.95
C GLY A 110 26.72 -7.09 -34.43
N VAL A 111 27.26 -6.24 -33.57
CA VAL A 111 28.41 -5.38 -33.90
C VAL A 111 29.68 -6.21 -34.13
N GLY A 112 29.92 -7.22 -33.29
CA GLY A 112 31.06 -8.12 -33.45
C GLY A 112 31.04 -8.93 -34.74
N ALA A 113 29.88 -9.48 -35.10
CA ALA A 113 29.70 -10.22 -36.35
C ALA A 113 29.82 -9.32 -37.60
N GLY A 114 29.31 -8.08 -37.53
CA GLY A 114 29.43 -7.11 -38.62
C GLY A 114 30.88 -6.71 -38.90
N LEU A 115 31.67 -6.43 -37.84
CA LEU A 115 33.09 -6.13 -38.00
C LEU A 115 33.90 -7.32 -38.53
N ALA A 116 33.59 -8.53 -38.08
CA ALA A 116 34.24 -9.75 -38.58
C ALA A 116 33.93 -10.02 -40.07
N TYR A 117 32.71 -9.70 -40.52
CA TYR A 117 32.33 -9.81 -41.94
C TYR A 117 33.07 -8.78 -42.82
N LEU A 118 33.31 -7.57 -42.31
CA LEU A 118 33.98 -6.49 -43.05
C LEU A 118 35.51 -6.67 -43.19
N ILE A 119 36.11 -7.58 -42.41
CA ILE A 119 37.57 -7.83 -42.42
C ILE A 119 37.92 -9.08 -43.26
N ARG A 120 36.94 -9.76 -43.86
CA ARG A 120 37.13 -10.94 -44.72
C ARG A 120 37.00 -10.58 -46.19
#